data_AF-A0A8D0CMV2-F1
#
_entry.id   AF-A0A8D0CMV2-F1
#
_cell.length_a   1.000
_cell.length_b   1.000
_cell.length_c   1.000
_cell.angle_alpha   90.00
_cell.angle_beta   90.00
_cell.angle_gamma   90.00
#
_symmetry.space_group_name_H-M   'P 1'
#
loop_
_entity.id
_entity.type
_entity.pdbx_description
1 polymer ?
#
loop_
_entity_poly.entity_id
_entity_poly.type
_entity_poly.pdbx_seq_one_letter_code
_entity_poly.pdbx_strand_id
1 'polypeptide(L)'
;MSLYTALLFLLVSEVLVTRASRDGPPGADGSRAGARRKRQECRYGDYNHKDNICCSCPAGEYVEKHCTQNNPTSTKCLKCDEGFYTASSNSLESCERCRSCNENLLQEVEINCTYTKNAECKCMEGHYCAEHECKSCLPCDKCDGRKIVQPCTNKSNTICERQDQRTDHSTAIAVAFAVLIILIALLSMAWCIWKKKCTRGPLQPPDEPDEYDKMNPLLRDIDLSPHLYTIVDELGHKTVKELAIRSGIAQATIDMHVDSYPNNIREQCYNILKDWYERQGLENACNVLNNELRKMGQKTSADKLIQTFSKHVNKNKESA
;
A
#
# COMPACT_ATOMS: atom_id res chain seq x y z
N MET A 1 -9.26 2.63 8.15
CA MET A 1 -10.45 2.20 8.92
C MET A 1 -10.02 1.03 9.77
N SER A 2 -10.11 1.19 11.10
CA SER A 2 -9.35 0.41 12.07
C SER A 2 -10.08 -0.86 12.50
N LEU A 3 -9.32 -1.92 12.76
CA LEU A 3 -9.69 -3.32 13.11
C LEU A 3 -10.60 -3.50 14.35
N TYR A 4 -11.08 -2.41 14.95
CA TYR A 4 -11.94 -2.41 16.13
C TYR A 4 -13.43 -2.62 15.83
N THR A 5 -13.89 -2.42 14.58
CA THR A 5 -15.30 -2.64 14.21
C THR A 5 -15.65 -4.10 13.96
N ALA A 6 -14.66 -4.98 13.78
CA ALA A 6 -14.87 -6.40 13.51
C ALA A 6 -15.04 -7.26 14.78
N LEU A 7 -14.62 -6.77 15.94
CA LEU A 7 -14.65 -7.52 17.20
C LEU A 7 -15.97 -7.39 17.99
N LEU A 8 -16.86 -6.48 17.60
CA LEU A 8 -18.17 -6.30 18.25
C LEU A 8 -19.31 -7.11 17.61
N PHE A 9 -19.08 -7.74 16.46
CA PHE A 9 -20.11 -8.53 15.75
C PHE A 9 -20.06 -10.05 16.04
N LEU A 10 -19.10 -10.53 16.83
CA LEU A 10 -18.93 -11.97 17.11
C LEU A 10 -19.37 -12.42 18.52
N LEU A 11 -20.11 -11.60 19.28
CA LEU A 11 -20.57 -11.96 20.63
C LEU A 11 -22.09 -12.15 20.78
N VAL A 12 -22.84 -12.32 19.69
CA VAL A 12 -24.28 -12.64 19.79
C VAL A 12 -24.64 -13.80 18.86
N SER A 13 -24.29 -15.03 19.25
CA SER A 13 -24.92 -16.26 18.77
C SER A 13 -24.56 -17.40 19.71
N GLU A 14 -25.56 -18.23 20.05
CA GLU A 14 -25.53 -19.43 20.92
C GLU A 14 -25.54 -19.07 22.44
N VAL A 15 -26.51 -19.45 23.27
CA VAL A 15 -27.31 -20.69 23.37
C VAL A 15 -28.54 -20.38 24.24
N LEU A 16 -29.70 -20.99 23.96
CA LEU A 16 -30.48 -21.77 24.93
C LEU A 16 -31.73 -22.39 24.27
N VAL A 17 -31.58 -23.68 23.97
CA VAL A 17 -32.66 -24.64 23.78
C VAL A 17 -33.08 -25.15 25.15
N THR A 18 -34.37 -25.02 25.51
CA THR A 18 -35.04 -25.94 26.44
C THR A 18 -36.49 -26.17 26.02
N ARG A 19 -36.89 -27.44 26.04
CA ARG A 19 -38.25 -27.96 25.80
C ARG A 19 -39.14 -27.74 27.04
N ALA A 20 -40.43 -27.50 26.81
CA ALA A 20 -41.51 -27.92 27.73
C ALA A 20 -42.85 -28.09 26.96
N SER A 21 -43.76 -28.83 27.57
CA SER A 21 -44.78 -29.71 26.97
C SER A 21 -46.22 -29.14 26.94
N ARG A 22 -47.04 -29.80 26.12
CA ARG A 22 -48.51 -29.99 26.08
C ARG A 22 -49.36 -29.36 27.21
N ASP A 23 -50.44 -28.66 26.85
CA ASP A 23 -51.85 -29.14 26.82
C ASP A 23 -52.83 -27.95 26.66
N GLY A 24 -53.88 -28.11 25.83
CA GLY A 24 -54.98 -27.15 25.66
C GLY A 24 -56.24 -27.84 25.10
N PRO A 25 -57.45 -27.50 25.56
CA PRO A 25 -58.61 -28.42 25.66
C PRO A 25 -59.47 -28.52 24.38
N PRO A 26 -60.37 -29.54 24.30
CA PRO A 26 -61.29 -29.70 23.18
C PRO A 26 -62.55 -28.84 23.37
N GLY A 27 -62.85 -28.00 22.38
CA GLY A 27 -64.13 -27.32 22.24
C GLY A 27 -64.87 -27.89 21.03
N ALA A 28 -65.85 -28.74 21.30
CA ALA A 28 -66.92 -29.07 20.35
C ALA A 28 -67.95 -27.92 20.33
N ASP A 29 -68.48 -27.56 19.16
CA ASP A 29 -69.91 -27.62 18.84
C ASP A 29 -70.19 -27.04 17.44
N GLY A 30 -71.26 -27.53 16.80
CA GLY A 30 -72.11 -26.63 16.00
C GLY A 30 -72.06 -26.74 14.49
N SER A 31 -72.61 -27.83 13.96
CA SER A 31 -73.05 -28.01 12.57
C SER A 31 -73.67 -26.77 11.91
N ARG A 32 -73.16 -26.41 10.73
CA ARG A 32 -74.00 -26.05 9.57
C ARG A 32 -73.34 -26.58 8.30
N ALA A 33 -73.76 -27.78 7.91
CA ALA A 33 -73.52 -28.33 6.59
C ALA A 33 -74.29 -27.47 5.56
N GLY A 34 -73.70 -26.32 5.20
CA GLY A 34 -74.00 -25.69 3.91
C GLY A 34 -73.42 -26.60 2.84
N ALA A 35 -74.23 -26.93 1.83
CA ALA A 35 -73.81 -27.73 0.68
C ALA A 35 -72.43 -27.25 0.19
N ARG A 36 -71.40 -28.07 0.41
CA ARG A 36 -70.05 -27.82 -0.07
C ARG A 36 -70.07 -27.98 -1.59
N ARG A 37 -70.54 -26.94 -2.28
CA ARG A 37 -70.44 -26.84 -3.74
C ARG A 37 -68.97 -27.09 -4.07
N LYS A 38 -68.70 -28.14 -4.82
CA LYS A 38 -67.37 -28.48 -5.33
C LYS A 38 -66.82 -27.20 -5.96
N ARG A 39 -65.85 -26.56 -5.29
CA ARG A 39 -65.28 -25.28 -5.74
C ARG A 39 -64.71 -25.53 -7.12
N GLN A 40 -65.36 -24.96 -8.13
CA GLN A 40 -64.94 -25.15 -9.52
C GLN A 40 -63.59 -24.48 -9.66
N GLU A 41 -62.57 -25.25 -10.06
CA GLU A 41 -61.18 -24.80 -10.02
C GLU A 41 -60.92 -23.83 -11.18
N CYS A 42 -60.57 -22.58 -10.86
CA CYS A 42 -60.27 -21.57 -11.86
C CYS A 42 -58.87 -21.81 -12.44
N ARG A 43 -58.78 -21.96 -13.77
CA ARG A 43 -57.53 -22.24 -14.49
C ARG A 43 -56.44 -21.18 -14.28
N TYR A 44 -56.83 -19.92 -14.14
CA TYR A 44 -55.92 -18.78 -14.02
C TYR A 44 -55.99 -18.11 -12.64
N GLY A 45 -56.49 -18.81 -11.63
CA GLY A 45 -56.73 -18.26 -10.31
C GLY A 45 -58.09 -17.55 -10.18
N ASP A 46 -58.37 -17.08 -8.97
CA ASP A 46 -59.63 -16.44 -8.61
C ASP A 46 -59.41 -15.02 -8.03
N TYR A 47 -60.48 -14.23 -8.00
CA TYR A 47 -60.54 -12.91 -7.37
C TYR A 47 -61.91 -12.67 -6.73
N ASN A 48 -61.97 -11.79 -5.74
CA ASN A 48 -63.21 -11.44 -5.07
C ASN A 48 -63.87 -10.23 -5.73
N HIS A 49 -65.17 -10.33 -6.03
CA HIS A 49 -65.99 -9.21 -6.51
C HIS A 49 -67.41 -9.30 -5.95
N LYS A 50 -67.84 -8.29 -5.19
CA LYS A 50 -69.19 -8.20 -4.58
C LYS A 50 -69.62 -9.50 -3.87
N ASP A 51 -68.77 -9.97 -2.95
CA ASP A 51 -68.95 -11.21 -2.17
C ASP A 51 -69.00 -12.52 -2.99
N ASN A 52 -68.63 -12.46 -4.28
CA ASN A 52 -68.47 -13.64 -5.13
C ASN A 52 -66.99 -13.91 -5.41
N ILE A 53 -66.66 -15.19 -5.49
CA ILE A 53 -65.35 -15.65 -5.96
C ILE A 53 -65.50 -15.84 -7.47
N CYS A 54 -64.78 -15.05 -8.25
CA CYS A 54 -64.79 -15.06 -9.71
C CYS A 54 -63.48 -15.63 -10.24
N CYS A 55 -63.50 -16.28 -11.41
CA CYS A 55 -62.27 -16.69 -12.08
C CYS A 55 -61.63 -15.50 -12.80
N SER A 56 -60.31 -15.37 -12.67
CA SER A 56 -59.49 -14.32 -13.29
C SER A 56 -59.33 -14.52 -14.80
N CYS A 57 -59.11 -13.42 -15.52
CA CYS A 57 -58.80 -13.44 -16.95
C CYS A 57 -57.32 -13.75 -17.17
N PRO A 58 -56.95 -14.51 -18.23
CA PRO A 58 -55.55 -14.77 -18.54
C PRO A 58 -54.80 -13.50 -18.97
N ALA A 59 -53.47 -13.61 -19.04
CA ALA A 59 -52.64 -12.57 -19.63
C ALA A 59 -53.08 -12.27 -21.08
N GLY A 60 -53.05 -10.99 -21.46
CA GLY A 60 -53.57 -10.50 -22.73
C GLY A 60 -55.07 -10.26 -22.79
N GLU A 61 -55.76 -10.48 -21.68
CA GLU A 61 -57.18 -10.18 -21.54
C GLU A 61 -57.45 -9.35 -20.27
N TYR A 62 -58.61 -8.71 -20.23
CA TYR A 62 -59.14 -7.94 -19.12
C TYR A 62 -60.62 -8.29 -18.88
N VAL A 63 -61.15 -7.95 -17.71
CA VAL A 63 -62.54 -8.19 -17.32
C VAL A 63 -63.46 -7.17 -18.00
N GLU A 64 -64.22 -7.62 -18.98
CA GLU A 64 -65.32 -6.84 -19.56
C GLU A 64 -66.57 -6.92 -18.68
N LYS A 65 -66.81 -8.09 -18.05
CA LYS A 65 -67.93 -8.30 -17.14
C LYS A 65 -67.57 -9.27 -16.03
N HIS A 66 -67.76 -8.86 -14.78
CA HIS A 66 -67.56 -9.72 -13.62
C HIS A 66 -68.53 -10.89 -13.56
N CYS A 67 -68.15 -11.92 -12.80
CA CYS A 67 -68.97 -13.10 -12.61
C CYS A 67 -70.29 -12.79 -11.86
N THR A 68 -71.31 -13.60 -12.12
CA THR A 68 -72.60 -13.55 -11.42
C THR A 68 -72.59 -14.42 -10.16
N GLN A 69 -73.53 -14.15 -9.25
CA GLN A 69 -73.63 -14.88 -7.98
C GLN A 69 -73.66 -16.39 -8.18
N ASN A 70 -72.85 -17.11 -7.40
CA ASN A 70 -72.74 -18.57 -7.43
C ASN A 70 -72.25 -19.19 -8.76
N ASN A 71 -71.68 -18.39 -9.67
CA ASN A 71 -71.15 -18.85 -10.96
C ASN A 71 -69.74 -18.27 -11.23
N PRO A 72 -68.69 -18.84 -10.62
CA PRO A 72 -67.32 -18.29 -10.67
C PRO A 72 -66.75 -18.17 -12.09
N THR A 73 -67.12 -19.06 -13.01
CA THR A 73 -66.58 -19.09 -14.38
C THR A 73 -67.33 -18.16 -15.34
N SER A 74 -68.32 -17.39 -14.86
CA SER A 74 -69.09 -16.46 -15.71
C SER A 74 -68.41 -15.11 -15.95
N THR A 75 -67.20 -14.89 -15.43
CA THR A 75 -66.38 -13.73 -15.82
C THR A 75 -66.21 -13.71 -17.33
N LYS A 76 -66.58 -12.60 -17.97
CA LYS A 76 -66.34 -12.37 -19.40
C LYS A 76 -65.04 -11.60 -19.55
N CYS A 77 -64.10 -12.22 -20.24
CA CYS A 77 -62.80 -11.65 -20.55
C CYS A 77 -62.76 -11.20 -21.99
N LEU A 78 -62.15 -10.04 -22.25
CA LEU A 78 -61.91 -9.51 -23.58
C LEU A 78 -60.42 -9.29 -23.79
N LYS A 79 -59.96 -9.54 -25.01
CA LYS A 79 -58.56 -9.32 -25.40
C LYS A 79 -58.20 -7.84 -25.33
N CYS A 80 -56.96 -7.55 -24.95
CA CYS A 80 -56.42 -6.19 -25.04
C CYS A 80 -56.42 -5.67 -26.48
N ASP A 81 -56.64 -4.38 -26.64
CA ASP A 81 -56.48 -3.68 -27.91
C ASP A 81 -55.00 -3.50 -28.26
N GLU A 82 -54.72 -3.13 -29.52
CA GLU A 82 -53.37 -2.79 -29.95
C GLU A 82 -52.81 -1.61 -29.13
N GLY A 83 -51.57 -1.73 -28.67
CA GLY A 83 -50.96 -0.76 -27.77
C GLY A 83 -51.31 -0.94 -26.29
N PHE A 84 -51.98 -2.04 -25.93
CA PHE A 84 -52.25 -2.41 -24.54
C PHE A 84 -51.89 -3.88 -24.24
N TYR A 85 -51.59 -4.17 -22.97
CA TYR A 85 -51.17 -5.49 -22.52
C TYR A 85 -51.60 -5.80 -21.08
N THR A 86 -51.59 -7.08 -20.73
CA THR A 86 -51.59 -7.55 -19.32
C THR A 86 -50.60 -8.72 -19.21
N ALA A 87 -49.61 -8.62 -18.32
CA ALA A 87 -48.51 -9.58 -18.25
C ALA A 87 -48.88 -10.92 -17.59
N SER A 88 -49.92 -10.90 -16.76
CA SER A 88 -50.31 -12.03 -15.91
C SER A 88 -51.83 -12.15 -15.83
N SER A 89 -52.28 -13.25 -15.24
CA SER A 89 -53.69 -13.42 -14.90
C SER A 89 -54.16 -12.29 -13.98
N ASN A 90 -55.32 -11.72 -14.27
CA ASN A 90 -55.75 -10.48 -13.65
C ASN A 90 -57.27 -10.37 -13.49
N SER A 91 -57.67 -9.38 -12.71
CA SER A 91 -59.07 -8.95 -12.53
C SER A 91 -59.26 -7.47 -12.91
N LEU A 92 -58.42 -6.96 -13.83
CA LEU A 92 -58.44 -5.57 -14.26
C LEU A 92 -59.63 -5.32 -15.19
N GLU A 93 -60.28 -4.16 -15.07
CA GLU A 93 -61.37 -3.75 -15.97
C GLU A 93 -60.85 -3.10 -17.27
N SER A 94 -59.54 -2.93 -17.40
CA SER A 94 -58.87 -2.44 -18.61
C SER A 94 -57.42 -2.94 -18.66
N CYS A 95 -56.86 -3.06 -19.86
CA CYS A 95 -55.46 -3.41 -20.04
C CYS A 95 -54.53 -2.23 -19.75
N GLU A 96 -53.27 -2.52 -19.43
CA GLU A 96 -52.24 -1.50 -19.24
C GLU A 96 -51.75 -0.99 -20.60
N ARG A 97 -51.50 0.32 -20.69
CA ARG A 97 -50.92 0.88 -21.91
C ARG A 97 -49.47 0.42 -22.06
N CYS A 98 -49.10 0.00 -23.26
CA CYS A 98 -47.71 -0.29 -23.58
C CYS A 98 -46.83 0.95 -23.39
N ARG A 99 -45.60 0.72 -22.93
CA ARG A 99 -44.54 1.72 -22.93
C ARG A 99 -44.28 2.18 -24.37
N SER A 100 -44.07 3.48 -24.54
CA SER A 100 -43.62 4.07 -25.80
C SER A 100 -42.15 4.43 -25.68
N CYS A 101 -41.33 3.97 -26.63
CA CYS A 101 -39.91 4.34 -26.72
C CYS A 101 -39.83 5.68 -27.44
N ASN A 102 -39.26 6.70 -26.78
CA ASN A 102 -39.25 8.06 -27.28
C ASN A 102 -37.89 8.38 -27.92
N GLU A 103 -37.91 8.66 -29.22
CA GLU A 103 -36.70 9.06 -29.97
C GLU A 103 -36.07 10.35 -29.41
N ASN A 104 -36.86 11.28 -28.86
CA ASN A 104 -36.35 12.50 -28.21
C ASN A 104 -35.58 12.20 -26.92
N LEU A 105 -35.80 11.03 -26.32
CA LEU A 105 -35.04 10.52 -25.18
C LEU A 105 -33.95 9.53 -25.61
N LEU A 106 -33.67 9.46 -26.93
CA LEU A 106 -32.63 8.63 -27.54
C LEU A 106 -32.88 7.13 -27.30
N GLN A 107 -34.14 6.73 -27.32
CA GLN A 107 -34.59 5.35 -27.15
C GLN A 107 -35.14 4.79 -28.46
N GLU A 108 -34.91 3.50 -28.67
CA GLU A 108 -35.51 2.72 -29.73
C GLU A 108 -36.14 1.43 -29.18
N VAL A 109 -37.10 0.87 -29.92
CA VAL A 109 -37.79 -0.37 -29.51
C VAL A 109 -36.84 -1.55 -29.65
N GLU A 110 -36.58 -2.24 -28.54
CA GLU A 110 -35.85 -3.52 -28.53
C GLU A 110 -36.83 -4.70 -28.69
N ILE A 111 -37.93 -4.65 -27.95
CA ILE A 111 -39.00 -5.65 -28.00
C ILE A 111 -40.32 -4.95 -28.22
N ASN A 112 -41.04 -5.38 -29.26
CA ASN A 112 -42.37 -4.86 -29.58
C ASN A 112 -43.39 -5.26 -28.51
N CYS A 113 -44.33 -4.35 -28.25
CA CYS A 113 -45.45 -4.67 -27.38
C CYS A 113 -46.33 -5.77 -27.99
N THR A 114 -46.86 -6.64 -27.13
CA THR A 114 -47.86 -7.63 -27.48
C THR A 114 -48.93 -7.62 -26.40
N TYR A 115 -50.07 -8.27 -26.66
CA TYR A 115 -51.15 -8.34 -25.67
C TYR A 115 -50.69 -8.90 -24.31
N THR A 116 -49.67 -9.75 -24.27
CA THR A 116 -49.16 -10.36 -23.03
C THR A 116 -47.85 -9.78 -22.52
N LYS A 117 -47.22 -8.84 -23.24
CA LYS A 117 -45.90 -8.29 -22.89
C LYS A 117 -45.80 -6.82 -23.23
N ASN A 118 -45.28 -6.05 -22.30
CA ASN A 118 -44.96 -4.65 -22.53
C ASN A 118 -43.86 -4.49 -23.60
N ALA A 119 -43.77 -3.31 -24.21
CA ALA A 119 -42.61 -2.95 -25.02
C ALA A 119 -41.38 -2.73 -24.13
N GLU A 120 -40.22 -3.20 -24.61
CA GLU A 120 -38.93 -2.90 -24.01
C GLU A 120 -38.15 -1.94 -24.90
N CYS A 121 -37.58 -0.91 -24.27
CA CYS A 121 -36.79 0.12 -24.94
C CYS A 121 -35.32 -0.07 -24.62
N LYS A 122 -34.47 0.18 -25.61
CA LYS A 122 -33.02 0.30 -25.43
C LYS A 122 -32.54 1.68 -25.87
N CYS A 123 -31.38 2.08 -25.36
CA CYS A 123 -30.73 3.29 -25.85
C CYS A 123 -30.21 3.08 -27.27
N MET A 124 -30.33 4.13 -28.08
CA MET A 124 -29.75 4.20 -29.42
C MET A 124 -28.22 4.05 -29.37
N GLU A 125 -27.62 3.79 -30.52
CA GLU A 125 -26.18 3.65 -30.64
C GLU A 125 -25.43 4.88 -30.07
N GLY A 126 -24.33 4.62 -29.37
CA GLY A 126 -23.55 5.66 -28.69
C GLY A 126 -24.17 6.19 -27.39
N HIS A 127 -25.25 5.56 -26.89
CA HIS A 127 -25.87 5.90 -25.62
C HIS A 127 -26.10 4.68 -24.73
N TYR A 128 -26.16 4.90 -23.42
CA TYR A 128 -26.35 3.86 -22.42
C TYR A 128 -27.28 4.30 -21.28
N CYS A 129 -27.81 3.32 -20.54
CA CYS A 129 -28.58 3.53 -19.32
C CYS A 129 -28.19 2.47 -18.27
N ALA A 130 -27.78 2.90 -17.08
CA ALA A 130 -27.42 1.95 -16.02
C ALA A 130 -28.64 1.43 -15.22
N GLU A 131 -29.78 2.11 -15.32
CA GLU A 131 -30.99 1.77 -14.58
C GLU A 131 -31.86 0.73 -15.28
N HIS A 132 -32.56 -0.09 -14.48
CA HIS A 132 -33.34 -1.25 -14.93
C HIS A 132 -34.50 -0.93 -15.87
N GLU A 133 -34.93 0.35 -15.94
CA GLU A 133 -36.02 0.82 -16.81
C GLU A 133 -35.54 1.79 -17.89
N CYS A 134 -34.27 2.20 -17.90
CA CYS A 134 -33.73 3.10 -18.93
C CYS A 134 -34.66 4.27 -19.27
N LYS A 135 -35.10 5.05 -18.26
CA LYS A 135 -36.02 6.18 -18.48
C LYS A 135 -35.37 7.31 -19.28
N SER A 136 -34.05 7.46 -19.15
CA SER A 136 -33.21 8.40 -19.88
C SER A 136 -31.94 7.70 -20.36
N CYS A 137 -31.48 8.08 -21.55
CA CYS A 137 -30.25 7.58 -22.16
C CYS A 137 -29.16 8.64 -22.05
N LEU A 138 -27.97 8.22 -21.63
CA LEU A 138 -26.80 9.07 -21.47
C LEU A 138 -25.82 8.79 -22.61
N PRO A 139 -25.13 9.81 -23.13
CA PRO A 139 -24.08 9.58 -24.13
C PRO A 139 -22.94 8.77 -23.54
N CYS A 140 -22.38 7.86 -24.33
CA CYS A 140 -21.19 7.12 -23.95
C CYS A 140 -19.96 8.02 -23.87
N ASP A 141 -19.09 7.76 -22.90
CA ASP A 141 -17.81 8.45 -22.79
C ASP A 141 -16.88 8.10 -23.95
N LYS A 142 -16.11 9.10 -24.37
CA LYS A 142 -15.02 8.96 -25.34
C LYS A 142 -13.70 8.87 -24.58
N CYS A 143 -12.83 7.95 -25.01
CA CYS A 143 -11.56 7.73 -24.34
C CYS A 143 -10.42 8.65 -24.80
N ASP A 144 -10.66 9.56 -25.76
CA ASP A 144 -9.70 10.59 -26.22
C ASP A 144 -8.24 10.10 -26.34
N GLY A 145 -8.06 9.00 -27.09
CA GLY A 145 -6.74 8.38 -27.33
C GLY A 145 -6.29 7.38 -26.26
N ARG A 146 -7.00 7.24 -25.14
CA ARG A 146 -6.79 6.16 -24.17
C ARG A 146 -7.39 4.85 -24.65
N LYS A 147 -6.84 3.73 -24.17
CA LYS A 147 -7.36 2.40 -24.46
C LYS A 147 -8.75 2.21 -23.86
N ILE A 148 -9.67 1.69 -24.67
CA ILE A 148 -10.99 1.27 -24.22
C ILE A 148 -10.82 -0.08 -23.50
N VAL A 149 -11.14 -0.11 -22.21
CA VAL A 149 -11.13 -1.34 -21.38
C VAL A 149 -12.43 -2.09 -21.55
N GLN A 150 -13.56 -1.36 -21.57
CA GLN A 150 -14.87 -1.90 -21.84
C GLN A 150 -15.58 -1.02 -22.86
N PRO A 151 -16.07 -1.57 -23.98
CA PRO A 151 -16.82 -0.81 -24.97
C PRO A 151 -18.18 -0.40 -24.42
N CYS A 152 -18.75 0.68 -24.96
CA CYS A 152 -20.10 1.06 -24.62
C CYS A 152 -21.12 0.03 -25.09
N THR A 153 -22.18 -0.14 -24.30
CA THR A 153 -23.36 -0.92 -24.66
C THR A 153 -24.61 -0.09 -24.36
N ASN A 154 -25.78 -0.55 -24.81
CA ASN A 154 -27.05 0.10 -24.47
C ASN A 154 -27.33 0.16 -22.95
N LYS A 155 -26.63 -0.63 -22.12
CA LYS A 155 -26.81 -0.69 -20.64
C LYS A 155 -25.58 -0.28 -19.83
N SER A 156 -24.43 -0.07 -20.47
CA SER A 156 -23.19 0.26 -19.76
C SER A 156 -22.36 1.28 -20.53
N ASN A 157 -21.80 2.24 -19.80
CA ASN A 157 -20.90 3.23 -20.37
C ASN A 157 -19.61 2.60 -20.92
N THR A 158 -18.91 3.33 -21.77
CA THR A 158 -17.50 3.08 -22.08
C THR A 158 -16.66 3.20 -20.80
N ILE A 159 -15.76 2.25 -20.57
CA ILE A 159 -14.74 2.37 -19.52
C ILE A 159 -13.37 2.54 -20.18
N CYS A 160 -12.71 3.64 -19.84
CA CYS A 160 -11.36 3.95 -20.32
C CYS A 160 -10.30 3.47 -19.33
N GLU A 161 -9.13 3.13 -19.85
CA GLU A 161 -7.94 2.89 -19.03
C GLU A 161 -7.65 4.12 -18.17
N ARG A 162 -7.45 3.90 -16.86
CA ARG A 162 -7.08 4.99 -15.96
C ARG A 162 -5.74 5.54 -16.42
N GLN A 163 -5.61 6.87 -16.44
CA GLN A 163 -4.28 7.44 -16.40
C GLN A 163 -3.69 7.01 -15.06
N ASP A 164 -2.69 6.13 -15.11
CA ASP A 164 -1.65 6.18 -14.09
C ASP A 164 -1.05 7.58 -14.22
N GLN A 165 -1.62 8.51 -13.45
CA GLN A 165 -0.91 9.68 -13.01
C GLN A 165 0.26 9.08 -12.25
N ARG A 166 1.35 8.83 -12.96
CA ARG A 166 2.68 8.77 -12.39
C ARG A 166 2.82 10.14 -11.75
N THR A 167 2.32 10.28 -10.53
CA THR A 167 2.68 11.38 -9.66
C THR A 167 4.18 11.33 -9.70
N ASP A 168 4.79 12.37 -10.25
CA ASP A 168 6.23 12.52 -10.27
C ASP A 168 6.66 12.65 -8.80
N HIS A 169 6.74 11.52 -8.10
CA HIS A 169 7.34 11.35 -6.78
C HIS A 169 8.76 11.91 -6.81
N SER A 170 9.35 12.03 -8.00
CA SER A 170 10.56 12.79 -8.29
C SER A 170 10.55 14.21 -7.70
N THR A 171 9.46 14.97 -7.82
CA THR A 171 9.40 16.36 -7.31
C THR A 171 9.27 16.42 -5.79
N ALA A 172 8.43 15.57 -5.19
CA ALA A 172 8.27 15.48 -3.74
C ALA A 172 9.56 15.01 -3.04
N ILE A 173 10.25 14.04 -3.64
CA ILE A 173 11.54 13.52 -3.14
C ILE A 173 12.64 14.58 -3.27
N ALA A 174 12.70 15.32 -4.39
CA ALA A 174 13.67 16.40 -4.58
C ALA A 174 13.49 17.53 -3.54
N VAL A 175 12.24 17.93 -3.26
CA VAL A 175 11.95 18.94 -2.23
C VAL A 175 12.33 18.43 -0.84
N ALA A 176 12.02 17.17 -0.52
CA ALA A 176 12.40 16.57 0.76
C ALA A 176 13.93 16.53 0.96
N PHE A 177 14.69 16.15 -0.07
CA PHE A 177 16.15 16.19 -0.02
C PHE A 177 16.70 17.61 0.12
N ALA A 178 16.13 18.59 -0.59
CA ALA A 178 16.55 19.98 -0.47
C ALA A 178 16.33 20.52 0.95
N VAL A 179 15.18 20.23 1.57
CA VAL A 179 14.89 20.61 2.97
C VAL A 179 15.86 19.93 3.94
N LEU A 180 16.16 18.64 3.75
CA LEU A 180 17.11 17.91 4.59
C LEU A 180 18.52 18.51 4.53
N ILE A 181 18.99 18.88 3.33
CA ILE A 181 20.29 19.52 3.14
C ILE A 181 20.34 20.89 3.85
N ILE A 182 19.27 21.67 3.77
CA ILE A 182 19.17 22.97 4.47
C ILE A 182 19.22 22.76 5.99
N LEU A 183 18.48 21.78 6.54
CA LEU A 183 18.51 21.49 7.97
C LEU A 183 19.90 21.05 8.44
N ILE A 184 20.59 20.19 7.68
CA ILE A 184 21.96 19.78 7.98
C ILE A 184 22.91 20.99 7.92
N ALA A 185 22.77 21.86 6.92
CA ALA A 185 23.57 23.08 6.81
C ALA A 185 23.33 24.02 8.00
N LEU A 186 22.08 24.21 8.43
CA LEU A 186 21.75 25.04 9.60
C LEU A 186 22.29 24.44 10.90
N LEU A 187 22.18 23.12 11.09
CA LEU A 187 22.77 22.42 12.24
C LEU A 187 24.30 22.53 12.23
N SER A 188 24.93 22.39 11.07
CA SER A 188 26.39 22.56 10.92
C SER A 188 26.84 24.00 11.19
N MET A 189 26.08 25.00 10.73
CA MET A 189 26.35 26.41 11.00
C MET A 189 26.15 26.73 12.48
N ALA A 190 25.07 26.23 13.10
CA ALA A 190 24.85 26.37 14.54
C ALA A 190 25.97 25.72 15.35
N TRP A 191 26.43 24.53 14.95
CA TRP A 191 27.59 23.85 15.52
C TRP A 191 28.87 24.67 15.34
N CYS A 192 29.12 25.24 14.15
CA CYS A 192 30.27 26.11 13.91
C CYS A 192 30.21 27.39 14.75
N ILE A 193 29.03 27.98 14.91
CA ILE A 193 28.81 29.16 15.75
C ILE A 193 29.01 28.80 17.22
N TRP A 194 28.49 27.67 17.70
CA TRP A 194 28.74 27.16 19.06
C TRP A 194 30.22 26.87 19.30
N LYS A 195 30.91 26.21 18.36
CA LYS A 195 32.35 25.98 18.43
C LYS A 195 33.15 27.28 18.48
N LYS A 196 32.71 28.32 17.75
CA LYS A 196 33.30 29.67 17.78
C LYS A 196 32.95 30.47 19.05
N LYS A 197 31.79 30.24 19.66
CA LYS A 197 31.37 30.88 20.92
C LYS A 197 32.06 30.24 22.13
N CYS A 198 32.26 28.92 22.12
CA CYS A 198 33.06 28.19 23.11
C CYS A 198 34.57 28.49 23.03
N THR A 199 35.05 29.10 21.95
CA THR A 199 36.46 29.55 21.82
C THR A 199 36.68 31.01 22.18
N ARG A 200 35.64 31.76 22.62
CA ARG A 200 35.78 33.16 23.07
C ARG A 200 35.03 33.45 24.39
N GLY A 201 35.66 33.04 25.50
CA GLY A 201 35.61 33.64 26.85
C GLY A 201 34.81 32.88 27.93
N PRO A 202 35.14 32.97 29.25
CA PRO A 202 36.27 33.63 29.94
C PRO A 202 37.31 32.64 30.53
N LEU A 203 38.45 33.16 31.00
CA LEU A 203 39.47 32.43 31.77
C LEU A 203 38.82 31.64 32.93
N GLN A 204 38.86 30.32 32.86
CA GLN A 204 38.68 29.47 34.04
C GLN A 204 40.04 29.29 34.76
N PRO A 205 40.06 29.29 36.10
CA PRO A 205 41.24 28.96 36.89
C PRO A 205 41.67 27.51 36.64
N PRO A 206 42.93 27.14 36.96
CA PRO A 206 43.47 25.81 36.69
C PRO A 206 42.83 24.78 37.64
N ASP A 207 41.95 23.95 37.11
CA ASP A 207 41.51 22.70 37.75
C ASP A 207 42.27 21.51 37.14
N GLU A 208 42.54 20.53 38.01
CA GLU A 208 43.57 19.49 38.00
C GLU A 208 43.64 18.53 36.78
N PRO A 209 44.80 17.88 36.57
CA PRO A 209 45.09 17.11 35.37
C PRO A 209 44.26 15.82 35.30
N ASP A 210 43.55 15.62 34.19
CA ASP A 210 42.90 14.36 33.88
C ASP A 210 43.92 13.21 33.80
N GLU A 211 43.63 12.18 34.59
CA GLU A 211 44.35 10.92 34.79
C GLU A 211 44.30 10.00 33.54
N TYR A 212 44.65 10.55 32.37
CA TYR A 212 44.94 9.80 31.15
C TYR A 212 46.07 10.43 30.32
N ASP A 213 46.84 11.33 30.95
CA ASP A 213 48.10 11.87 30.43
C ASP A 213 49.31 11.32 31.21
N LYS A 214 49.27 10.03 31.57
CA LYS A 214 50.50 9.29 31.86
C LYS A 214 51.07 8.85 30.54
N MET A 215 51.66 9.82 29.83
CA MET A 215 52.65 9.59 28.79
C MET A 215 53.52 8.41 29.22
N ASN A 216 53.40 7.26 28.53
CA ASN A 216 54.28 6.13 28.80
C ASN A 216 55.68 6.56 28.37
N PRO A 217 56.61 6.82 29.31
CA PRO A 217 57.93 7.33 28.97
C PRO A 217 58.72 6.32 28.11
N LEU A 218 58.28 5.06 28.08
CA LEU A 218 58.86 3.99 27.26
C LEU A 218 58.62 4.13 25.76
N LEU A 219 57.67 4.97 25.32
CA LEU A 219 57.29 5.08 23.90
C LEU A 219 57.94 6.27 23.16
N ARG A 220 58.63 7.19 23.85
CA ARG A 220 59.22 8.37 23.22
C ARG A 220 60.46 8.06 22.39
N ASP A 221 61.27 7.09 22.85
CA ASP A 221 62.61 6.81 22.32
C ASP A 221 62.66 5.55 21.44
N ILE A 222 61.52 5.01 21.00
CA ILE A 222 61.49 3.81 20.16
C ILE A 222 61.70 4.19 18.71
N ASP A 223 62.89 3.86 18.18
CA ASP A 223 63.16 3.86 16.75
C ASP A 223 62.35 2.74 16.06
N LEU A 224 61.46 3.12 15.15
CA LEU A 224 60.62 2.19 14.38
C LEU A 224 61.34 1.59 13.17
N SER A 225 62.48 2.16 12.77
CA SER A 225 63.29 1.72 11.62
C SER A 225 63.51 0.20 11.55
N PRO A 226 63.95 -0.50 12.62
CA PRO A 226 64.13 -1.95 12.60
C PRO A 226 62.82 -2.75 12.51
N HIS A 227 61.67 -2.11 12.71
CA HIS A 227 60.37 -2.77 12.81
C HIS A 227 59.39 -2.44 11.70
N LEU A 228 59.78 -1.62 10.71
CA LEU A 228 58.89 -1.17 9.63
C LEU A 228 58.23 -2.33 8.87
N TYR A 229 58.95 -3.44 8.61
CA TYR A 229 58.35 -4.62 7.97
C TYR A 229 57.30 -5.31 8.85
N THR A 230 57.58 -5.44 10.14
CA THR A 230 56.61 -6.01 11.10
C THR A 230 55.34 -5.16 11.18
N ILE A 231 55.48 -3.84 11.11
CA ILE A 231 54.33 -2.92 11.06
C ILE A 231 53.54 -3.13 9.77
N VAL A 232 54.20 -3.24 8.62
CA VAL A 232 53.53 -3.49 7.33
C VAL A 232 52.75 -4.80 7.35
N ASP A 233 53.31 -5.86 7.92
CA ASP A 233 52.66 -7.16 7.99
C ASP A 233 51.43 -7.13 8.92
N GLU A 234 51.49 -6.38 10.02
CA GLU A 234 50.39 -6.24 10.99
C GLU A 234 49.28 -5.29 10.52
N LEU A 235 49.63 -4.22 9.81
CA LEU A 235 48.67 -3.22 9.34
C LEU A 235 48.04 -3.62 8.00
N GLY A 236 48.79 -4.29 7.14
CA GLY A 236 48.38 -4.62 5.78
C GLY A 236 48.33 -3.43 4.83
N HIS A 237 48.32 -3.73 3.53
CA HIS A 237 48.54 -2.72 2.49
C HIS A 237 47.52 -1.58 2.44
N LYS A 238 46.25 -1.84 2.77
CA LYS A 238 45.19 -0.82 2.76
C LYS A 238 45.41 0.21 3.88
N THR A 239 45.68 -0.28 5.09
CA THR A 239 45.89 0.56 6.27
C THR A 239 47.15 1.41 6.14
N VAL A 240 48.24 0.86 5.59
CA VAL A 240 49.48 1.62 5.36
C VAL A 240 49.26 2.75 4.37
N LYS A 241 48.54 2.50 3.26
CA LYS A 241 48.21 3.55 2.28
C LYS A 241 47.30 4.62 2.90
N GLU A 242 46.31 4.23 3.69
CA GLU A 242 45.42 5.20 4.35
C GLU A 242 46.14 6.02 5.43
N LEU A 243 47.04 5.41 6.19
CA LEU A 243 47.89 6.09 7.17
C LEU A 243 48.75 7.17 6.51
N ALA A 244 49.37 6.84 5.37
CA ALA A 244 50.18 7.78 4.58
C ALA A 244 49.35 8.99 4.13
N ILE A 245 48.16 8.77 3.57
CA ILE A 245 47.26 9.84 3.10
C ILE A 245 46.83 10.75 4.25
N ARG A 246 46.38 10.17 5.38
CA ARG A 246 45.93 10.95 6.56
C ARG A 246 47.05 11.78 7.17
N SER A 247 48.28 11.30 7.06
CA SER A 247 49.48 11.96 7.57
C SER A 247 50.06 12.99 6.59
N GLY A 248 49.35 13.29 5.49
CA GLY A 248 49.71 14.35 4.55
C GLY A 248 50.72 13.95 3.46
N ILE A 249 50.96 12.65 3.25
CA ILE A 249 51.74 12.18 2.09
C ILE A 249 50.88 12.33 0.84
N ALA A 250 51.41 13.04 -0.16
CA ALA A 250 50.71 13.27 -1.41
C ALA A 250 50.49 11.94 -2.16
N GLN A 251 49.32 11.81 -2.79
CA GLN A 251 48.96 10.61 -3.57
C GLN A 251 50.01 10.28 -4.64
N ALA A 252 50.60 11.29 -5.29
CA ALA A 252 51.67 11.11 -6.27
C ALA A 252 52.92 10.41 -5.71
N THR A 253 53.28 10.65 -4.45
CA THR A 253 54.40 9.96 -3.78
C THR A 253 54.08 8.49 -3.50
N ILE A 254 52.82 8.21 -3.12
CA ILE A 254 52.33 6.84 -2.93
C ILE A 254 52.36 6.08 -4.26
N ASP A 255 51.88 6.69 -5.34
CA ASP A 255 51.84 6.09 -6.67
C ASP A 255 53.26 5.82 -7.20
N MET A 256 54.21 6.75 -6.98
CA MET A 256 55.63 6.54 -7.28
C MET A 256 56.21 5.29 -6.61
N HIS A 257 55.90 5.04 -5.32
CA HIS A 257 56.36 3.83 -4.63
C HIS A 257 55.66 2.56 -5.12
N VAL A 258 54.40 2.65 -5.54
CA VAL A 258 53.66 1.53 -6.14
C VAL A 258 54.29 1.15 -7.49
N ASP A 259 54.59 2.14 -8.33
CA ASP A 259 55.16 1.96 -9.66
C ASP A 259 56.62 1.47 -9.61
N SER A 260 57.37 1.86 -8.58
CA SER A 260 58.77 1.43 -8.39
C SER A 260 58.89 -0.05 -8.02
N TYR A 261 57.86 -0.64 -7.41
CA TYR A 261 57.88 -2.03 -6.93
C TYR A 261 56.61 -2.81 -7.34
N PRO A 262 56.29 -2.92 -8.64
CA PRO A 262 54.96 -3.32 -9.12
C PRO A 262 54.54 -4.74 -8.70
N ASN A 263 55.51 -5.64 -8.50
CA ASN A 263 55.27 -7.04 -8.15
C ASN A 263 55.51 -7.38 -6.67
N ASN A 264 55.85 -6.39 -5.83
CA ASN A 264 56.15 -6.62 -4.42
C ASN A 264 55.38 -5.65 -3.52
N ILE A 265 54.15 -6.04 -3.17
CA ILE A 265 53.24 -5.23 -2.33
C ILE A 265 53.85 -4.94 -0.95
N ARG A 266 54.62 -5.89 -0.39
CA ARG A 266 55.28 -5.72 0.90
C ARG A 266 56.34 -4.61 0.84
N GLU A 267 57.11 -4.59 -0.26
CA GLU A 267 58.10 -3.54 -0.53
C GLU A 267 57.45 -2.18 -0.81
N GLN A 268 56.33 -2.15 -1.55
CA GLN A 268 55.56 -0.91 -1.76
C GLN A 268 55.15 -0.30 -0.42
N CYS A 269 54.54 -1.11 0.46
CA CYS A 269 54.06 -0.66 1.76
C CYS A 269 55.20 -0.29 2.71
N TYR A 270 56.32 -1.01 2.66
CA TYR A 270 57.52 -0.65 3.42
C TYR A 270 58.02 0.73 3.04
N ASN A 271 58.17 1.03 1.74
CA ASN A 271 58.69 2.32 1.30
C ASN A 271 57.73 3.47 1.59
N ILE A 272 56.42 3.25 1.47
CA ILE A 272 55.40 4.23 1.87
C ILE A 272 55.46 4.50 3.39
N LEU A 273 55.57 3.44 4.21
CA LEU A 273 55.66 3.58 5.65
C LEU A 273 56.99 4.20 6.09
N LYS A 274 58.06 3.96 5.34
CA LYS A 274 59.37 4.57 5.55
C LYS A 274 59.33 6.09 5.28
N ASP A 275 58.76 6.53 4.16
CA ASP A 275 58.57 7.97 3.87
C ASP A 275 57.67 8.63 4.93
N TRP A 276 56.64 7.91 5.40
CA TRP A 276 55.84 8.36 6.54
C TRP A 276 56.68 8.54 7.80
N TYR A 277 57.47 7.53 8.17
CA TYR A 277 58.31 7.55 9.38
C TYR A 277 59.33 8.70 9.33
N GLU A 278 60.01 8.88 8.21
CA GLU A 278 61.00 9.95 8.02
C GLU A 278 60.39 11.36 8.15
N ARG A 279 59.12 11.53 7.76
CA ARG A 279 58.39 12.82 7.86
C ARG A 279 57.87 13.14 9.25
N GLN A 280 57.53 12.15 10.08
CA GLN A 280 57.00 12.40 11.42
C GLN A 280 58.07 12.91 12.41
N GLY A 281 59.36 12.78 12.05
CA GLY A 281 60.46 12.96 12.99
C GLY A 281 60.71 11.67 13.77
N LEU A 282 61.99 11.32 13.94
CA LEU A 282 62.42 10.04 14.53
C LEU A 282 61.91 9.85 15.97
N GLU A 283 61.68 10.96 16.69
CA GLU A 283 61.20 10.99 18.07
C GLU A 283 59.65 11.00 18.12
N ASN A 284 59.05 10.13 18.94
CA ASN A 284 57.59 9.97 19.11
C ASN A 284 56.81 9.32 17.95
N ALA A 285 57.45 8.86 16.87
CA ALA A 285 56.74 8.22 15.76
C ALA A 285 55.85 7.04 16.20
N CYS A 286 56.25 6.29 17.23
CA CYS A 286 55.44 5.20 17.79
C CYS A 286 54.13 5.70 18.44
N ASN A 287 54.19 6.83 19.15
CA ASN A 287 53.01 7.48 19.74
C ASN A 287 52.09 8.02 18.66
N VAL A 288 52.66 8.66 17.62
CA VAL A 288 51.90 9.17 16.47
C VAL A 288 51.21 8.02 15.74
N LEU A 289 51.93 6.91 15.47
CA LEU A 289 51.37 5.71 14.87
C LEU A 289 50.18 5.18 15.67
N ASN A 290 50.34 5.00 16.98
CA ASN A 290 49.28 4.51 17.87
C ASN A 290 48.04 5.42 17.84
N ASN A 291 48.24 6.74 17.94
CA ASN A 291 47.15 7.71 17.89
C ASN A 291 46.40 7.64 16.55
N GLU A 292 47.11 7.62 15.43
CA GLU A 292 46.50 7.55 14.10
C GLU A 292 45.76 6.22 13.87
N LEU A 293 46.33 5.09 14.29
CA LEU A 293 45.66 3.80 14.21
C LEU A 293 44.35 3.78 15.01
N ARG A 294 44.32 4.38 16.21
CA ARG A 294 43.09 4.49 17.00
C ARG A 294 42.04 5.37 16.33
N LYS A 295 42.44 6.49 15.71
CA LYS A 295 41.54 7.34 14.91
C LYS A 295 41.03 6.65 13.64
N MET A 296 41.81 5.75 13.07
CA MET A 296 41.40 4.89 11.94
C MET A 296 40.50 3.72 12.36
N GLY A 297 40.21 3.57 13.66
CA GLY A 297 39.44 2.44 14.18
C GLY A 297 40.22 1.14 14.30
N GLN A 298 41.53 1.15 14.00
CA GLN A 298 42.45 0.00 14.04
C GLN A 298 42.99 -0.23 15.47
N LYS A 299 42.09 -0.30 16.46
CA LYS A 299 42.46 -0.40 17.89
C LYS A 299 43.25 -1.69 18.20
N THR A 300 42.83 -2.82 17.65
CA THR A 300 43.47 -4.12 17.89
C THR A 300 44.89 -4.18 17.33
N SER A 301 45.13 -3.66 16.13
CA SER A 301 46.47 -3.58 15.55
C SER A 301 47.37 -2.61 16.32
N ALA A 302 46.83 -1.48 16.81
CA ALA A 302 47.56 -0.56 17.67
C ALA A 302 48.02 -1.24 18.97
N ASP A 303 47.11 -1.94 19.66
CA ASP A 303 47.43 -2.66 20.90
C ASP A 303 48.49 -3.75 20.67
N LYS A 304 48.37 -4.51 19.58
CA LYS A 304 49.31 -5.58 19.22
C LYS A 304 50.72 -5.04 18.88
N LEU A 305 50.80 -3.92 18.18
CA LEU A 305 52.08 -3.27 17.87
C LEU A 305 52.76 -2.73 19.13
N ILE A 306 52.03 -2.06 20.03
CA ILE A 306 52.57 -1.58 21.32
C ILE A 306 53.08 -2.75 22.16
N GLN A 307 52.33 -3.85 22.21
CA GLN A 307 52.75 -5.05 22.91
C GLN A 307 54.03 -5.65 22.29
N THR A 308 54.15 -5.63 20.97
CA THR A 308 55.33 -6.12 20.25
C THR A 308 56.56 -5.24 20.54
N PHE A 309 56.42 -3.92 20.50
CA PHE A 309 57.51 -2.99 20.80
C PHE A 309 57.95 -3.04 22.26
N SER A 310 57.01 -3.07 23.21
CA SER A 310 57.32 -3.17 24.64
C SER A 310 58.06 -4.47 25.00
N LYS A 311 57.70 -5.60 24.36
CA LYS A 311 58.44 -6.86 24.51
C LYS A 311 59.89 -6.76 24.01
N HIS A 312 60.13 -6.13 22.86
CA HIS A 312 61.49 -5.97 22.31
C HIS A 312 62.35 -5.04 23.17
N VAL A 313 61.77 -3.95 23.69
CA VAL A 313 62.46 -3.02 24.59
C VAL A 313 62.88 -3.71 25.90
N ASN A 314 62.00 -4.53 26.48
CA ASN A 314 62.32 -5.26 27.71
C ASN A 314 63.39 -6.34 27.49
N LYS A 315 63.35 -7.04 26.35
CA LYS A 315 64.36 -8.04 25.98
C LYS A 315 65.77 -7.44 25.81
N ASN A 316 65.86 -6.24 25.24
CA ASN A 316 67.13 -5.53 25.06
C ASN A 316 67.70 -4.98 26.39
N LYS A 317 66.86 -4.79 27.41
CA LYS A 317 67.30 -4.39 28.77
C LYS A 317 67.80 -5.56 29.62
N GLU A 318 67.39 -6.79 29.31
CA GLU A 318 67.85 -8.01 30.01
C GLU A 318 69.13 -8.60 29.41
N SER A 319 69.59 -8.09 28.26
CA SER A 319 70.78 -8.54 27.53
C SER A 319 71.93 -7.52 27.50
N ALA A 320 71.80 -6.42 28.26
CA ALA A 320 72.82 -5.40 28.51
C ALA A 320 73.17 -5.39 30.01
#